data_AF-A0A9J6ET13-F1
#
_entry.id   AF-A0A9J6ET13-F1
#
_cell.length_a   1.000
_cell.length_b   1.000
_cell.length_c   1.000
_cell.angle_alpha   90.00
_cell.angle_beta   90.00
_cell.angle_gamma   90.00
#
_symmetry.space_group_name_H-M   'P 1'
#
loop_
_entity.id
_entity.type
_entity.pdbx_description
1 polymer ?
#
loop_
_entity_poly.entity_id
_entity_poly.type
_entity_poly.pdbx_seq_one_letter_code
_entity_poly.pdbx_strand_id
1 'polypeptide(L)'
;MSEFYAKLCDIKKHAATTKHKKSSEPYSSSSRQKKLQYSAATESSCGRSEAALCLFICEHTAFLTADHLTELCKKQFMDSKSAAGMRMHRRKCTKIIVNVLSPHFVDLLVADIGDLKIQPDNRRGYRYFDH
;
A
#
# COMPACT_ATOMS: atom_id res chain seq x y z
N MET A 1 29.13 7.76 -31.40
CA MET A 1 27.96 8.66 -31.24
C MET A 1 26.92 8.49 -32.35
N SER A 2 27.30 8.30 -33.61
CA SER A 2 26.37 8.12 -34.76
C SER A 2 25.40 6.94 -34.63
N GLU A 3 25.85 5.79 -34.12
CA GLU A 3 24.99 4.59 -33.97
C GLU A 3 23.80 4.80 -33.02
N PHE A 4 23.98 5.58 -31.96
CA PHE A 4 22.91 5.86 -31.00
C PHE A 4 21.80 6.70 -31.64
N TYR A 5 22.19 7.68 -32.47
CA TYR A 5 21.25 8.49 -33.24
C TYR A 5 20.51 7.68 -34.31
N ALA A 6 21.19 6.75 -34.99
CA ALA A 6 20.56 5.86 -35.96
C ALA A 6 19.45 5.01 -35.29
N LYS A 7 19.77 4.37 -34.16
CA LYS A 7 18.81 3.57 -33.38
C LYS A 7 17.60 4.40 -32.91
N LEU A 8 17.83 5.64 -32.46
CA LEU A 8 16.73 6.55 -32.09
C LEU A 8 15.83 6.90 -33.27
N CYS A 9 16.41 7.17 -34.45
CA CYS A 9 15.66 7.42 -35.67
C CYS A 9 14.80 6.22 -36.06
N ASP A 10 15.33 5.01 -35.95
CA ASP A 10 14.61 3.78 -36.27
C ASP A 10 13.44 3.53 -35.31
N ILE A 11 13.63 3.76 -34.01
CA ILE A 11 12.55 3.66 -33.01
C ILE A 11 11.44 4.67 -33.29
N LYS A 12 11.79 5.92 -33.61
CA LYS A 12 10.81 6.97 -33.95
C LYS A 12 10.03 6.61 -35.23
N LYS A 13 10.73 6.11 -36.25
CA LYS A 13 10.09 5.64 -37.49
C LYS A 13 9.17 4.46 -37.23
N HIS A 14 9.62 3.47 -36.45
CA HIS A 14 8.83 2.31 -36.05
C HIS A 14 7.53 2.72 -35.35
N ALA A 15 7.62 3.61 -34.36
CA ALA A 15 6.45 4.11 -33.61
C ALA A 15 5.43 4.83 -34.50
N ALA A 16 5.88 5.47 -35.59
CA ALA A 16 5.02 6.15 -36.55
C ALA A 16 4.36 5.21 -37.58
N THR A 17 4.81 3.96 -37.68
CA THR A 17 4.26 2.99 -38.65
C THR A 17 2.80 2.67 -38.38
N THR A 18 2.06 2.37 -39.45
CA THR A 18 0.65 1.96 -39.37
C THR A 18 0.45 0.68 -38.55
N LYS A 19 1.42 -0.25 -38.60
CA LYS A 19 1.41 -1.48 -37.78
C LYS A 19 1.49 -1.14 -36.28
N HIS A 20 2.44 -0.29 -35.88
CA HIS A 20 2.55 0.16 -34.50
C HIS A 20 1.28 0.92 -34.07
N LYS A 21 0.80 1.87 -34.89
CA LYS A 21 -0.42 2.63 -34.62
C LYS A 21 -1.64 1.73 -34.41
N LYS A 22 -1.93 0.81 -35.33
CA LYS A 22 -3.03 -0.17 -35.20
C LYS A 22 -2.89 -1.08 -33.98
N SER A 23 -1.67 -1.52 -33.67
CA SER A 23 -1.42 -2.33 -32.47
C SER A 23 -1.55 -1.52 -31.18
N SER A 24 -1.26 -0.22 -31.23
CA SER A 24 -1.33 0.71 -30.10
C SER A 24 -2.72 1.33 -29.91
N GLU A 25 -3.57 1.37 -30.94
CA GLU A 25 -4.94 1.91 -30.90
C GLU A 25 -5.79 1.44 -29.70
N PRO A 26 -5.76 0.16 -29.26
CA PRO A 26 -6.48 -0.27 -28.07
C PRO A 26 -5.92 0.30 -26.75
N TYR A 27 -4.68 0.79 -26.74
CA TYR A 27 -3.95 1.28 -25.57
C TYR A 27 -3.63 2.79 -25.62
N SER A 28 -3.74 3.42 -26.79
CA SER A 28 -3.22 4.76 -27.10
C SER A 28 -4.23 5.89 -26.83
N SER A 29 -5.07 5.77 -25.81
CA SER A 29 -5.97 6.86 -25.46
C SER A 29 -6.22 6.93 -23.97
N SER A 30 -6.19 8.16 -23.46
CA SER A 30 -6.64 8.60 -22.14
C SER A 30 -8.10 8.20 -21.77
N SER A 31 -8.76 7.34 -22.56
CA SER A 31 -10.19 7.03 -22.47
C SER A 31 -10.56 5.54 -22.39
N ARG A 32 -9.63 4.57 -22.27
CA ARG A 32 -10.02 3.13 -22.34
C ARG A 32 -9.58 2.17 -21.23
N GLN A 33 -8.61 2.51 -20.40
CA GLN A 33 -8.56 1.86 -19.08
C GLN A 33 -9.52 2.62 -18.17
N LYS A 34 -10.73 2.09 -17.97
CA LYS A 34 -11.56 2.54 -16.85
C LYS A 34 -10.67 2.44 -15.63
N LYS A 35 -10.41 3.58 -14.96
CA LYS A 35 -9.72 3.59 -13.67
C LYS A 35 -10.40 2.51 -12.84
N LEU A 36 -9.63 1.51 -12.39
CA LEU A 36 -10.17 0.41 -11.61
C LEU A 36 -11.00 1.02 -10.49
N GLN A 37 -12.32 0.81 -10.55
CA GLN A 37 -13.22 1.31 -9.54
C GLN A 37 -13.03 0.41 -8.32
N TYR A 38 -12.13 0.83 -7.44
CA TYR A 38 -12.05 0.27 -6.12
C TYR A 38 -13.25 0.83 -5.35
N SER A 39 -14.27 0.01 -5.15
CA SER A 39 -15.25 0.28 -4.10
C SER A 39 -14.51 0.32 -2.78
N ALA A 40 -14.71 1.36 -1.97
CA ALA A 40 -14.24 1.34 -0.59
C ALA A 40 -14.77 0.06 0.05
N ALA A 41 -13.87 -0.78 0.58
CA ALA A 41 -14.28 -2.00 1.23
C ALA A 41 -15.16 -1.59 2.43
N THR A 42 -16.43 -2.02 2.41
CA THR A 42 -17.29 -2.00 3.59
C THR A 42 -16.54 -2.69 4.73
N GLU A 43 -16.58 -2.10 5.93
CA GLU A 43 -15.86 -2.57 7.11
C GLU A 43 -15.82 -4.10 7.18
N SER A 44 -14.66 -4.67 6.83
CA SER A 44 -14.49 -6.11 6.95
C SER A 44 -14.49 -6.42 8.44
N SER A 45 -15.27 -7.42 8.88
CA SER A 45 -15.28 -7.91 10.27
C SER A 45 -13.86 -8.22 10.81
N CYS A 46 -12.90 -8.44 9.92
CA CYS A 46 -11.50 -8.70 10.21
C CYS A 46 -10.66 -7.43 10.45
N GLY A 47 -11.08 -6.26 9.97
CA GLY A 47 -10.28 -5.03 10.01
C GLY A 47 -9.96 -4.59 11.43
N ARG A 48 -10.94 -4.70 12.35
CA ARG A 48 -10.73 -4.42 13.78
C ARG A 48 -9.77 -5.41 14.44
N SER A 49 -9.89 -6.70 14.12
CA SER A 49 -8.99 -7.74 14.64
C SER A 49 -7.55 -7.55 14.14
N GLU A 50 -7.39 -7.21 12.86
CA GLU A 50 -6.08 -6.90 12.28
C GLU A 50 -5.47 -5.64 12.89
N ALA A 51 -6.25 -4.58 13.11
CA ALA A 51 -5.78 -3.37 13.78
C ALA A 51 -5.32 -3.65 15.22
N ALA A 52 -6.08 -4.45 15.98
CA ALA A 52 -5.70 -4.86 17.33
C ALA A 52 -4.41 -5.69 17.35
N LEU A 53 -4.26 -6.64 16.43
CA LEU A 53 -3.02 -7.40 16.28
C LEU A 53 -1.84 -6.52 15.86
N CYS A 54 -2.05 -5.57 14.95
CA CYS A 54 -1.00 -4.62 14.54
C CYS A 54 -0.54 -3.77 15.73
N LEU A 55 -1.46 -3.35 16.59
CA LEU A 55 -1.13 -2.58 17.79
C LEU A 55 -0.29 -3.41 18.76
N PHE A 56 -0.72 -4.65 19.05
CA PHE A 56 0.05 -5.59 19.85
C PHE A 56 1.46 -5.83 19.29
N ILE A 57 1.55 -6.01 17.96
CA ILE A 57 2.83 -6.22 17.30
C ILE A 57 3.73 -5.00 17.46
N CYS A 58 3.19 -3.80 17.30
CA CYS A 58 3.91 -2.54 17.39
C CYS A 58 4.49 -2.30 18.80
N GLU A 59 3.78 -2.72 19.84
CA GLU A 59 4.18 -2.49 21.23
C GLU A 59 5.17 -3.54 21.74
N HIS A 60 5.03 -4.80 21.31
CA HIS A 60 5.65 -5.92 22.01
C HIS A 60 6.45 -6.89 21.16
N THR A 61 6.44 -6.78 19.82
CA THR A 61 7.04 -7.83 18.98
C THR A 61 7.79 -7.31 17.76
N ALA A 62 8.59 -8.19 17.14
CA ALA A 62 9.21 -7.91 15.86
C ALA A 62 8.20 -8.00 14.71
N PHE A 63 8.23 -7.05 13.78
CA PHE A 63 7.40 -7.05 12.57
C PHE A 63 7.49 -8.31 11.71
N LEU A 64 8.59 -9.04 11.81
CA LEU A 64 8.83 -10.27 11.05
C LEU A 64 7.93 -11.43 11.48
N THR A 65 7.44 -11.44 12.73
CA THR A 65 6.58 -12.52 13.23
C THR A 65 5.12 -12.37 12.80
N ALA A 66 4.74 -11.21 12.25
CA ALA A 66 3.36 -10.91 11.84
C ALA A 66 2.81 -11.93 10.81
N ASP A 67 3.64 -12.39 9.88
CA ASP A 67 3.25 -13.37 8.86
C ASP A 67 2.85 -14.71 9.51
N HIS A 68 3.75 -15.27 10.33
CA HIS A 68 3.53 -16.55 10.99
C HIS A 68 2.47 -16.50 12.09
N LEU A 69 2.36 -15.39 12.82
CA LEU A 69 1.33 -15.20 13.84
C LEU A 69 -0.06 -15.24 13.22
N THR A 70 -0.24 -14.57 12.07
CA THR A 70 -1.52 -14.56 11.36
C THR A 70 -1.90 -15.95 10.88
N GLU A 71 -0.94 -16.71 10.35
CA GLU A 71 -1.16 -18.11 9.95
C GLU A 71 -1.52 -19.00 11.14
N LEU A 72 -0.86 -18.81 12.29
CA LEU A 72 -1.16 -19.55 13.51
C LEU A 72 -2.59 -19.26 13.97
N CYS A 73 -3.01 -18.00 14.00
CA CYS A 73 -4.36 -17.63 14.38
C CYS A 73 -5.42 -18.24 13.45
N LYS A 74 -5.16 -18.29 12.14
CA LYS A 74 -6.06 -18.97 11.19
C LYS A 74 -6.18 -20.46 11.46
N LYS A 75 -5.05 -21.12 11.71
CA LYS A 75 -4.99 -22.56 11.94
C LYS A 75 -5.68 -22.94 13.25
N GLN A 76 -5.47 -22.15 14.29
CA GLN A 76 -5.96 -22.45 15.63
C GLN A 76 -7.41 -22.01 15.86
N PHE A 77 -7.87 -20.95 15.20
CA PHE A 77 -9.20 -20.36 15.39
C PHE A 77 -10.03 -20.41 14.10
N MET A 78 -10.07 -21.58 13.45
CA MET A 78 -10.73 -21.75 12.15
C MET A 78 -12.26 -21.55 12.20
N ASP A 79 -12.86 -21.73 13.37
CA ASP A 79 -14.27 -21.52 13.68
C ASP A 79 -14.64 -20.03 13.74
N SER A 80 -13.68 -19.16 14.02
CA SER A 80 -13.88 -17.71 14.06
C SER A 80 -13.87 -17.12 12.65
N LYS A 81 -15.00 -16.50 12.26
CA LYS A 81 -15.11 -15.75 11.00
C LYS A 81 -14.05 -14.66 10.88
N SER A 82 -13.71 -14.00 11.99
CA SER A 82 -12.68 -12.96 12.01
C SER A 82 -11.30 -13.55 11.76
N ALA A 83 -10.97 -14.69 12.38
CA ALA A 83 -9.66 -15.31 12.19
C ALA A 83 -9.49 -15.92 10.79
N ALA A 84 -10.53 -16.59 10.28
CA ALA A 84 -10.54 -17.14 8.92
C ALA A 84 -10.31 -16.06 7.85
N GLY A 85 -10.88 -14.87 8.04
CA GLY A 85 -10.76 -13.75 7.10
C GLY A 85 -9.52 -12.86 7.30
N MET A 86 -8.72 -13.05 8.35
CA MET A 86 -7.49 -12.26 8.54
C MET A 86 -6.57 -12.44 7.35
N ARG A 87 -5.97 -11.37 6.84
CA ARG A 87 -4.99 -11.40 5.77
C ARG A 87 -3.92 -10.37 6.08
N MET A 88 -3.16 -10.65 7.13
CA MET A 88 -2.11 -9.79 7.61
C MET A 88 -0.75 -10.38 7.25
N HIS A 89 0.03 -9.55 6.55
CA HIS A 89 1.44 -9.79 6.27
C HIS A 89 2.27 -8.61 6.73
N ARG A 90 3.59 -8.75 6.85
CA ARG A 90 4.50 -7.67 7.28
C ARG A 90 4.17 -6.32 6.61
N ARG A 91 4.06 -6.30 5.28
CA ARG A 91 3.76 -5.06 4.53
C ARG A 91 2.41 -4.45 4.91
N LYS A 92 1.37 -5.27 5.08
CA LYS A 92 0.04 -4.78 5.48
C LYS A 92 0.06 -4.27 6.91
N CYS A 93 0.70 -5.00 7.83
CA CYS A 93 0.89 -4.60 9.21
C CYS A 93 1.57 -3.23 9.30
N THR A 94 2.68 -3.04 8.59
CA THR A 94 3.37 -1.74 8.53
C THR A 94 2.46 -0.64 7.97
N LYS A 95 1.69 -0.92 6.91
CA LYS A 95 0.77 0.07 6.34
C LYS A 95 -0.38 0.44 7.26
N ILE A 96 -0.94 -0.51 8.02
CA ILE A 96 -1.97 -0.24 9.03
C ILE A 96 -1.38 0.65 10.13
N ILE A 97 -0.18 0.35 10.62
CA ILE A 97 0.45 1.16 11.67
C ILE A 97 0.74 2.57 11.18
N VAL A 98 1.37 2.72 10.02
CA VAL A 98 1.78 4.04 9.50
C VAL A 98 0.59 4.89 9.06
N ASN A 99 -0.40 4.29 8.39
CA ASN A 99 -1.48 5.07 7.75
C ASN A 99 -2.78 5.13 8.57
N VAL A 100 -2.93 4.31 9.61
CA VAL A 100 -4.17 4.25 10.41
C VAL A 100 -3.88 4.51 11.89
N LEU A 101 -3.03 3.69 12.52
CA LEU A 101 -2.79 3.81 13.96
C LEU A 101 -1.98 5.07 14.31
N SER A 102 -0.90 5.34 13.57
CA SER A 102 -0.05 6.50 13.81
C SER A 102 -0.79 7.84 13.71
N PRO A 103 -1.55 8.15 12.63
CA PRO A 103 -2.27 9.42 12.59
C PRO A 103 -3.33 9.51 13.69
N HIS A 104 -4.03 8.41 13.99
CA HIS A 104 -5.01 8.38 15.07
C HIS A 104 -4.38 8.75 16.43
N PHE A 105 -3.23 8.18 16.79
CA PHE A 105 -2.56 8.54 18.04
C PHE A 105 -1.97 9.95 18.02
N VAL A 106 -1.48 10.44 16.89
CA VAL A 106 -1.04 11.84 16.77
C VAL A 106 -2.21 12.79 16.99
N ASP A 107 -3.36 12.53 16.36
CA ASP A 107 -4.57 13.35 16.53
C ASP A 107 -5.05 13.34 17.99
N LEU A 108 -5.01 12.19 18.66
CA LEU A 108 -5.32 12.09 20.08
C LEU A 108 -4.35 12.89 20.95
N LEU A 109 -3.04 12.81 20.68
CA LEU A 109 -2.02 13.58 21.40
C LEU A 109 -2.20 15.08 21.19
N VAL A 110 -2.50 15.52 19.96
CA VAL A 110 -2.78 16.93 19.64
C VAL A 110 -4.02 17.40 20.39
N ALA A 111 -5.09 16.59 20.42
CA ALA A 111 -6.31 16.91 21.15
C ALA A 111 -6.08 17.01 22.67
N ASP A 112 -5.25 16.12 23.24
CA ASP A 112 -4.93 16.06 24.66
C ASP A 112 -4.03 17.24 25.11
N ILE A 113 -3.08 17.65 24.26
CA ILE A 113 -2.17 18.77 24.52
C ILE A 113 -2.87 20.14 24.34
N GLY A 114 -3.97 20.22 23.59
CA GLY A 114 -4.67 21.47 23.24
C GLY A 114 -3.98 22.31 22.15
N ASP A 115 -4.45 23.55 21.93
CA ASP A 115 -4.02 24.54 20.91
C ASP A 115 -2.53 24.97 20.92
N LEU A 116 -1.63 24.19 21.51
CA LEU A 116 -0.20 24.36 21.29
C LEU A 116 0.09 24.03 19.83
N LYS A 117 0.23 25.08 19.01
CA LYS A 117 0.56 25.04 17.58
C LYS A 117 1.78 24.13 17.30
N ILE A 118 1.54 22.84 17.08
CA ILE A 118 2.55 21.95 16.52
C ILE A 118 2.53 22.19 15.01
N GLN A 119 3.55 22.88 14.50
CA GLN A 119 3.74 23.00 13.06
C GLN A 119 3.97 21.60 12.48
N PRO A 120 3.25 21.19 11.42
CA PRO A 120 3.52 19.90 10.79
C PRO A 120 4.92 19.93 10.16
N ASP A 121 5.85 19.13 10.71
CA ASP A 121 7.15 18.91 10.09
C ASP A 121 6.95 18.15 8.77
N ASN A 122 7.00 18.89 7.67
CA ASN A 122 6.86 18.41 6.30
C ASN A 122 8.13 17.72 5.78
N ARG A 123 8.93 17.09 6.66
CA ARG A 123 10.06 16.24 6.27
C ARG A 123 9.58 14.91 5.72
N ARG A 124 9.15 14.99 4.46
CA ARG A 124 9.10 13.89 3.49
C ARG A 124 10.41 13.09 3.55
N GLY A 125 10.27 11.79 3.83
CA GLY A 125 11.31 10.81 3.54
C GLY A 125 11.32 9.61 4.46
N TYR A 126 10.23 8.83 4.52
CA TYR A 126 10.29 7.48 5.09
C TYR A 126 11.16 6.58 4.19
N ARG A 127 12.48 6.68 4.34
CA ARG A 127 13.41 5.61 3.97
C ARG A 127 13.58 4.73 5.21
N TYR A 128 12.93 3.58 5.23
CA TYR A 128 13.15 2.57 6.25
C TYR A 128 13.26 1.18 5.62
N PHE A 129 14.48 0.62 5.76
CA PHE A 129 14.89 -0.79 5.66
C PHE A 129 14.88 -1.49 4.28
N ASP A 130 15.96 -1.29 3.53
CA ASP A 130 16.59 -2.35 2.72
C ASP A 130 17.86 -2.81 3.47
N HIS A 131 17.80 -4.01 4.06
CA HIS A 131 18.93 -4.90 4.34
C HIS A 131 18.38 -6.33 4.40
#